data_AF-A0A8S3YC77-F1
#
_entry.id   AF-A0A8S3YC77-F1
#
_cell.length_a   1.000
_cell.length_b   1.000
_cell.length_c   1.000
_cell.angle_alpha   90.00
_cell.angle_beta   90.00
_cell.angle_gamma   90.00
#
_symmetry.space_group_name_H-M   'P 1'
#
loop_
_entity.id
_entity.type
_entity.pdbx_description
1 polymer ?
#
loop_
_entity_poly.entity_id
_entity_poly.type
_entity_poly.pdbx_seq_one_letter_code
_entity_poly.pdbx_strand_id
1 'polypeptide(L)'
;MKSVACFVLLAFVSMALSDPIPHSRGCIYILGKSSRECEEGTQAYTTGCGYLTNEATCDEPNPQPDTRGMICDFSACYCAPPTVRNTVTNKCVPLEECPKKE
;
A
#
# COMPACT_ATOMS: atom_id res chain seq x y z
N MET A 1 -2.33 29.36 36.49
CA MET A 1 -2.20 27.91 36.83
C MET A 1 -3.37 27.07 36.30
N LYS A 2 -4.64 27.48 36.48
CA LYS A 2 -5.81 26.73 35.96
C LYS A 2 -5.82 26.56 34.43
N SER A 3 -5.45 27.58 33.67
CA SER A 3 -5.42 27.51 32.19
C SER A 3 -4.36 26.55 31.64
N VAL A 4 -3.23 26.39 32.33
CA VAL A 4 -2.16 25.47 31.91
C VAL A 4 -2.60 24.02 32.08
N ALA A 5 -3.31 23.71 33.17
CA ALA A 5 -3.87 22.38 33.40
C ALA A 5 -4.90 21.97 32.33
N CYS A 6 -5.71 22.92 31.83
CA CYS A 6 -6.66 22.66 30.75
C CYS A 6 -5.98 22.31 29.41
N PHE A 7 -4.89 23.00 29.04
CA PHE A 7 -4.16 22.68 27.81
C PHE A 7 -3.47 21.31 27.86
N VAL A 8 -2.93 20.93 29.01
CA VAL A 8 -2.32 19.62 29.22
C VAL A 8 -3.37 18.51 29.10
N LEU A 9 -4.54 18.68 29.71
CA LEU A 9 -5.64 17.71 29.59
C LEU A 9 -6.13 17.54 28.15
N LEU A 10 -6.23 18.63 27.38
CA LEU A 10 -6.59 18.58 25.95
C LEU A 10 -5.54 17.86 25.09
N ALA A 11 -4.25 18.02 25.40
CA ALA A 11 -3.17 17.31 24.72
C ALA A 11 -3.22 15.79 24.99
N PHE A 12 -3.49 15.38 26.23
CA PHE A 12 -3.63 13.95 26.56
C PHE A 12 -4.87 13.31 25.92
N VAL A 13 -5.98 14.04 25.82
CA VAL A 13 -7.21 13.52 25.19
C VAL A 13 -7.04 13.35 23.67
N SER A 14 -6.33 14.25 23.00
CA SER A 14 -6.06 14.14 21.55
C SER A 14 -5.12 12.97 21.20
N MET A 15 -4.12 12.69 22.04
CA MET A 15 -3.29 11.49 21.89
C MET A 15 -4.08 10.19 22.09
N ALA A 16 -5.02 10.15 23.04
CA ALA A 16 -5.82 8.97 23.32
C ALA A 16 -6.86 8.64 22.23
N LEU A 17 -7.29 9.64 21.45
CA LEU A 17 -8.24 9.49 20.34
C LEU A 17 -7.54 9.27 18.98
N SER A 18 -6.21 9.31 18.95
CA SER A 18 -5.45 8.94 17.76
C SER A 18 -5.47 7.42 17.64
N ASP A 19 -6.46 6.86 16.95
CA ASP A 19 -6.43 5.46 16.54
C ASP A 19 -5.17 5.27 15.67
N PRO A 20 -4.15 4.53 16.12
CA PRO A 20 -3.04 4.20 15.26
C PRO A 20 -3.62 3.26 14.24
N ILE A 21 -3.86 3.72 13.00
CA ILE A 21 -4.42 2.83 11.99
C ILE A 21 -3.38 1.73 11.78
N PRO A 22 -3.64 0.48 12.25
CA PRO A 22 -2.72 -0.61 12.06
C PRO A 22 -3.05 -1.14 10.67
N HIS A 23 -2.79 -0.33 9.65
CA HIS A 23 -2.70 -0.86 8.31
C HIS A 23 -1.45 -1.73 8.32
N SER A 24 -1.62 -2.99 8.70
CA SER A 24 -0.67 -4.02 8.36
C SER A 24 -0.59 -4.00 6.84
N ARG A 25 0.43 -3.30 6.33
CA ARG A 25 0.75 -3.22 4.89
C ARG A 25 1.03 -4.61 4.33
N GLY A 26 1.16 -5.61 5.19
CA GLY A 26 1.58 -6.95 4.86
C GLY A 26 3.08 -7.01 4.63
N CYS A 27 3.53 -8.19 4.24
CA CYS A 27 4.92 -8.49 4.02
C CYS A 27 5.07 -9.39 2.79
N ILE A 28 6.26 -9.36 2.20
CA ILE A 28 6.65 -10.29 1.15
C ILE A 28 7.09 -11.58 1.83
N TYR A 29 6.57 -12.70 1.34
CA TYR A 29 6.86 -14.02 1.85
C TYR A 29 7.88 -14.73 0.97
N ILE A 30 8.90 -15.30 1.59
CA ILE A 30 9.86 -16.18 0.94
C ILE A 30 9.80 -17.53 1.66
N LEU A 31 9.42 -18.58 0.94
CA LEU A 31 9.24 -19.94 1.50
C LEU A 31 8.33 -19.96 2.75
N GLY A 32 7.21 -19.23 2.68
CA GLY A 32 6.21 -19.16 3.75
C GLY A 32 6.62 -18.33 4.98
N LYS A 33 7.78 -17.66 4.95
CA LYS A 33 8.22 -16.75 6.02
C LYS A 33 8.17 -15.30 5.55
N SER A 34 7.64 -14.43 6.40
CA SER A 34 7.73 -12.98 6.21
C SER A 34 9.21 -12.58 6.13
N SER A 35 9.61 -12.05 4.98
CA SER A 35 10.99 -11.63 4.73
C SER A 35 11.16 -10.12 4.88
N ARG A 36 10.19 -9.32 4.42
CA ARG A 36 10.24 -7.86 4.48
C ARG A 36 8.84 -7.27 4.50
N GLU A 37 8.65 -6.21 5.27
CA GLU A 37 7.42 -5.43 5.26
C GLU A 37 7.31 -4.62 3.96
N CYS A 38 6.07 -4.33 3.55
CA CYS A 38 5.82 -3.47 2.41
C CYS A 38 6.06 -1.99 2.73
N GLU A 39 6.57 -1.27 1.73
CA GLU A 39 6.89 0.15 1.80
C GLU A 39 5.63 1.00 2.04
N GLU A 40 5.83 2.25 2.49
CA GLU A 40 4.72 3.19 2.66
C GLU A 40 3.95 3.41 1.36
N GLY A 41 2.63 3.41 1.45
CA GLY A 41 1.74 3.51 0.28
C GLY A 41 1.56 2.21 -0.50
N THR A 42 2.19 1.11 -0.07
CA THR A 42 2.01 -0.22 -0.68
C THR A 42 1.34 -1.21 0.26
N GLN A 43 0.76 -2.25 -0.32
CA GLN A 43 0.14 -3.39 0.35
C GLN A 43 0.65 -4.69 -0.25
N ALA A 44 0.73 -5.73 0.57
CA ALA A 44 1.11 -7.06 0.14
C ALA A 44 0.03 -7.63 -0.78
N TYR A 45 0.45 -8.02 -1.97
CA TYR A 45 -0.31 -8.81 -2.91
C TYR A 45 0.27 -10.22 -2.91
N THR A 46 -0.58 -11.22 -2.73
CA THR A 46 -0.19 -12.63 -2.77
C THR A 46 -1.16 -13.42 -3.61
N THR A 47 -0.65 -14.39 -4.36
CA THR A 47 -1.48 -15.39 -5.03
C THR A 47 -1.05 -16.76 -4.54
N GLY A 48 -1.94 -17.49 -3.88
CA GLY A 48 -1.66 -18.86 -3.43
C GLY A 48 -1.30 -19.76 -4.61
N CYS A 49 -2.25 -19.95 -5.53
CA CYS A 49 -2.04 -20.49 -6.87
C CYS A 49 -3.14 -19.94 -7.78
N GLY A 50 -2.80 -19.06 -8.72
CA GLY A 50 -3.80 -18.42 -9.57
C GLY A 50 -3.19 -17.61 -10.71
N TYR A 51 -4.06 -16.94 -11.48
CA TYR A 51 -3.62 -16.00 -12.51
C TYR A 51 -3.08 -14.74 -11.85
N LEU A 52 -1.90 -14.33 -12.29
CA LEU A 52 -1.24 -13.13 -11.78
C LEU A 52 -1.90 -11.90 -12.38
N THR A 53 -2.35 -10.98 -11.52
CA THR A 53 -2.67 -9.62 -11.95
C THR A 53 -1.45 -8.76 -11.72
N ASN A 54 -0.99 -8.07 -12.76
CA ASN A 54 0.11 -7.11 -12.63
C ASN A 54 -0.30 -5.93 -11.76
N GLU A 55 0.69 -5.22 -11.20
CA GLU A 55 0.44 -3.99 -10.48
C GLU A 55 -0.18 -2.92 -11.41
N ALA A 56 -1.14 -2.15 -10.91
CA ALA A 56 -1.69 -1.01 -11.63
C ALA A 56 -0.62 0.08 -11.78
N THR A 57 -0.43 0.57 -13.00
CA THR A 57 0.55 1.61 -13.32
C THR A 57 -0.12 2.81 -13.96
N CYS A 58 0.59 3.93 -14.06
CA CYS A 58 0.11 5.07 -14.85
C CYS A 58 -0.15 4.73 -16.33
N ASP A 59 0.54 3.73 -16.88
CA ASP A 59 0.37 3.29 -18.26
C ASP A 59 -0.81 2.30 -18.43
N GLU A 60 -1.00 1.45 -17.42
CA GLU A 60 -2.05 0.42 -17.37
C GLU A 60 -2.71 0.46 -15.98
N PRO A 61 -3.70 1.34 -15.77
CA PRO A 61 -4.31 1.55 -14.46
C PRO A 61 -5.30 0.44 -14.06
N ASN A 62 -5.79 -0.35 -15.03
CA ASN A 62 -6.73 -1.44 -14.81
C ASN A 62 -6.19 -2.76 -15.39
N PRO A 63 -5.07 -3.27 -14.86
CA PRO A 63 -4.44 -4.47 -15.37
C PRO A 63 -5.39 -5.66 -15.24
N GLN A 64 -5.48 -6.44 -16.31
CA GLN A 64 -6.23 -7.69 -16.31
C GLN A 64 -5.35 -8.86 -15.85
N PRO A 65 -5.92 -9.91 -15.25
CA PRO A 65 -5.19 -11.11 -14.91
C PRO A 65 -4.54 -11.75 -16.15
N ASP A 66 -3.26 -12.12 -16.05
CA ASP A 66 -2.57 -12.87 -17.10
C ASP A 66 -3.02 -14.34 -17.07
N THR A 67 -3.78 -14.73 -18.09
CA THR A 67 -4.35 -16.08 -18.21
C THR A 67 -3.45 -17.09 -18.91
N ARG A 68 -2.23 -16.70 -19.31
CA ARG A 68 -1.29 -17.60 -20.02
C ARG A 68 -0.70 -18.68 -19.13
N GLY A 69 -0.78 -18.51 -17.82
CA GLY A 69 -0.31 -19.51 -16.85
C GLY A 69 -0.69 -19.14 -15.43
N MET A 70 -0.82 -20.15 -14.56
CA MET A 70 -1.01 -19.94 -13.13
C MET A 70 0.34 -19.89 -12.43
N ILE A 71 0.47 -18.96 -11.48
CA ILE A 71 1.65 -18.80 -10.63
C ILE A 71 1.24 -19.15 -9.20
N CYS A 72 2.08 -19.94 -8.54
CA CYS A 72 1.94 -20.29 -7.14
C CYS A 72 3.01 -19.59 -6.30
N ASP A 73 2.69 -19.34 -5.03
CA ASP A 73 3.60 -18.72 -4.04
C ASP A 73 4.17 -17.36 -4.47
N PHE A 74 3.42 -16.60 -5.27
CA PHE A 74 3.82 -15.24 -5.63
C PHE A 74 3.46 -14.28 -4.51
N SER A 75 4.42 -13.43 -4.14
CA SER A 75 4.17 -12.29 -3.26
C SER A 75 4.94 -11.05 -3.71
N ALA A 76 4.28 -9.90 -3.67
CA ALA A 76 4.84 -8.60 -4.04
C ALA A 76 4.20 -7.48 -3.22
N CYS A 77 4.79 -6.29 -3.23
CA CYS A 77 4.18 -5.09 -2.65
C CYS A 77 3.63 -4.24 -3.78
N TYR A 78 2.32 -4.11 -3.85
CA TYR A 78 1.63 -3.31 -4.86
C TYR A 78 1.11 -2.00 -4.24
N CYS A 79 0.93 -0.96 -5.03
CA CYS A 79 0.27 0.27 -4.59
C CYS A 79 -1.11 -0.02 -3.98
N ALA A 80 -1.42 0.64 -2.87
CA ALA A 80 -2.71 0.49 -2.22
C ALA A 80 -3.81 1.16 -3.07
N PRO A 81 -4.97 0.53 -3.29
CA PRO A 81 -6.09 1.17 -3.96
C PRO A 81 -6.50 2.46 -3.22
N PRO A 82 -6.84 3.55 -3.94
CA PRO A 82 -7.05 3.67 -5.38
C PRO A 82 -5.81 4.20 -6.16
N THR A 83 -4.59 4.01 -5.66
CA THR A 83 -3.37 4.56 -6.28
C THR A 83 -2.74 3.62 -7.31
N VAL A 84 -1.97 4.20 -8.23
CA VAL A 84 -1.23 3.48 -9.29
C VAL A 84 0.26 3.78 -9.19
N ARG A 85 1.09 2.86 -9.68
CA ARG A 85 2.55 3.04 -9.74
C ARG A 85 2.93 3.99 -10.86
N ASN A 86 3.55 5.11 -10.51
CA ASN A 86 4.27 5.94 -11.46
C ASN A 86 5.65 5.32 -11.72
N THR A 87 5.84 4.74 -12.91
CA THR A 87 7.07 4.03 -13.31
C THR A 87 8.29 4.95 -13.45
N VAL A 88 8.09 6.26 -13.60
CA VAL A 88 9.17 7.26 -13.70
C VAL A 88 9.73 7.59 -12.32
N THR A 89 8.85 7.77 -11.33
CA THR A 89 9.25 8.16 -9.96
C THR A 89 9.32 7.00 -8.98
N ASN A 90 8.84 5.81 -9.39
CA ASN A 90 8.60 4.62 -8.58
C ASN A 90 7.67 4.82 -7.37
N LYS A 91 6.88 5.91 -7.37
CA LYS A 91 5.93 6.22 -6.29
C LYS A 91 4.51 5.76 -6.62
N CYS A 92 3.75 5.43 -5.59
CA CYS A 92 2.30 5.27 -5.69
C CYS A 92 1.64 6.64 -5.68
N VAL A 93 0.88 6.95 -6.72
CA VAL A 93 0.22 8.24 -6.90
C VAL A 93 -1.24 8.04 -7.32
N PRO A 94 -2.14 9.00 -7.06
CA PRO A 94 -3.45 9.05 -7.70
C PRO A 94 -3.31 9.06 -9.23
N LEU A 95 -4.29 8.51 -9.94
CA LEU A 95 -4.26 8.42 -11.41
C LEU A 95 -4.16 9.81 -12.07
N GLU A 96 -4.71 10.83 -11.42
CA GLU A 96 -4.70 12.22 -11.86
C GLU A 96 -3.31 12.85 -11.83
N GLU A 97 -2.40 12.31 -11.02
CA GLU A 97 -1.02 12.76 -10.86
C GLU A 97 -0.05 12.00 -11.78
N CYS A 98 -0.57 11.12 -12.64
CA CYS A 98 0.26 10.44 -13.63
C CYS A 98 0.83 11.42 -14.67
N PRO A 99 2.06 11.16 -15.16
CA PRO A 99 2.66 12.00 -16.18
C PRO A 99 1.79 11.99 -17.43
N LYS A 100 1.43 13.19 -17.91
CA LYS A 100 0.73 13.34 -19.18
C LYS A 100 1.69 12.92 -20.29
N LYS A 101 1.28 11.96 -21.10
CA LYS A 101 2.01 11.62 -22.33
C LYS A 101 1.81 12.80 -23.31
N GLU A 102 2.91 13.45 -23.69
CA GLU A 102 2.93 14.40 -24.80
C GLU A 102 2.86 13.67 -26.15
#